data_AF-A0A420QMQ7-F1
#
_entry.id   AF-A0A420QMQ7-F1
#
_cell.length_a   1.000
_cell.length_b   1.000
_cell.length_c   1.000
_cell.angle_alpha   90.00
_cell.angle_beta   90.00
_cell.angle_gamma   90.00
#
_symmetry.space_group_name_H-M   'P 1'
#
loop_
_entity.id
_entity.type
_entity.pdbx_description
1 polymer ?
#
loop_
_entity_poly.entity_id
_entity_poly.type
_entity_poly.pdbx_seq_one_letter_code
_entity_poly.pdbx_strand_id
1 'polypeptide(L)'
;FGFDLFVCKPEYRIEGLKKAAKGKFESEIQSGNVGIDDFAEAAEEVYTSTVSEDRGLRDVVVKMIEQDILLLDHVVVREVMRATDFALDVLLYMSQEMRSRARFKDSPETVSLGVWGS
;
A
#
# COMPACT_ATOMS: atom_id res chain seq x y z
N PHE A 1 0.32 -12.54 -45.25
CA PHE A 1 -0.39 -12.97 -44.02
C PHE A 1 0.19 -12.21 -42.86
N GLY A 2 -0.49 -11.14 -42.45
CA GLY A 2 -0.09 -10.30 -41.32
C GLY A 2 -0.47 -10.96 -40.00
N PHE A 3 0.43 -10.88 -39.03
CA PHE A 3 0.09 -11.07 -37.63
C PHE A 3 0.36 -9.76 -36.91
N ASP A 4 -0.67 -8.93 -36.87
CA ASP A 4 -0.81 -7.87 -35.88
C ASP A 4 -0.94 -8.56 -34.51
N LEU A 5 0.19 -8.88 -33.89
CA LEU A 5 0.25 -9.30 -32.48
C LEU A 5 1.31 -8.51 -31.73
N PHE A 6 1.39 -7.21 -32.02
CA PHE A 6 1.75 -6.20 -31.03
C PHE A 6 0.47 -5.64 -30.41
N VAL A 7 -0.43 -6.53 -29.97
CA VAL A 7 -1.45 -6.14 -29.00
C VAL A 7 -0.68 -5.96 -27.70
N CYS A 8 -0.16 -4.74 -27.48
CA CYS A 8 0.31 -4.31 -26.18
C CYS A 8 -0.80 -4.63 -25.18
N LYS A 9 -0.56 -5.65 -24.34
CA LYS A 9 -1.41 -5.98 -23.21
C LYS A 9 -1.73 -4.68 -22.47
N PRO A 10 -3.02 -4.33 -22.25
CA PRO A 10 -3.39 -3.12 -21.52
C PRO A 10 -2.75 -3.07 -20.12
N GLU A 11 -2.38 -4.22 -19.57
CA GLU A 11 -1.63 -4.44 -18.32
C GLU A 11 -0.34 -3.59 -18.24
N TYR A 12 0.48 -3.49 -19.30
CA TYR A 12 1.75 -2.73 -19.26
C TYR A 12 1.56 -1.22 -19.34
N ARG A 13 0.49 -0.78 -20.01
CA ARG A 13 0.12 0.65 -20.07
C ARG A 13 -0.43 1.10 -18.72
N ILE A 14 -1.15 0.22 -18.04
CA ILE A 14 -1.66 0.40 -16.68
C ILE A 14 -0.52 0.39 -15.66
N GLU A 15 0.51 -0.46 -15.76
CA GLU A 15 1.65 -0.41 -14.83
C GLU A 15 2.44 0.90 -14.91
N GLY A 16 2.67 1.43 -16.11
CA GLY A 16 3.28 2.75 -16.29
C GLY A 16 2.41 3.88 -15.73
N LEU A 17 1.09 3.80 -15.95
CA LEU A 17 0.11 4.74 -15.38
C LEU A 17 0.02 4.64 -13.86
N LYS A 18 0.03 3.41 -13.30
CA LYS A 18 0.03 3.10 -11.88
C LYS A 18 1.28 3.64 -11.21
N LYS A 19 2.44 3.49 -11.85
CA LYS A 19 3.73 3.98 -11.34
C LYS A 19 3.82 5.51 -11.41
N ALA A 20 3.25 6.12 -12.45
CA ALA A 20 3.16 7.58 -12.59
C ALA A 20 2.13 8.19 -11.63
N ALA A 21 0.96 7.57 -11.48
CA ALA A 21 -0.05 7.95 -10.50
C ALA A 21 0.51 7.80 -9.08
N LYS A 22 1.13 6.67 -8.77
CA LYS A 22 1.84 6.44 -7.51
C LYS A 22 2.93 7.48 -7.27
N GLY A 23 3.79 7.76 -8.25
CA GLY A 23 4.85 8.76 -8.11
C GLY A 23 4.31 10.18 -7.93
N LYS A 24 3.21 10.52 -8.61
CA LYS A 24 2.53 11.80 -8.43
C LYS A 24 1.86 11.89 -7.06
N PHE A 25 1.20 10.81 -6.63
CA PHE A 25 0.58 10.70 -5.30
C PHE A 25 1.64 10.80 -4.20
N GLU A 26 2.72 10.02 -4.27
CA GLU A 26 3.87 10.08 -3.35
C GLU A 26 4.52 11.47 -3.30
N SER A 27 4.62 12.15 -4.44
CA SER A 27 5.15 13.51 -4.52
C SER A 27 4.21 14.54 -3.87
N GLU A 28 2.91 14.45 -4.12
CA GLU A 28 1.91 15.35 -3.53
C GLU A 28 1.80 15.13 -2.01
N ILE A 29 1.91 13.88 -1.54
CA ILE A 29 1.98 13.51 -0.12
C ILE A 29 3.22 14.10 0.54
N GLN A 30 4.40 13.94 -0.08
CA GLN A 30 5.65 14.52 0.43
C GLN A 30 5.61 16.05 0.48
N SER A 31 4.82 16.67 -0.39
CA SER A 31 4.61 18.12 -0.37
C SER A 31 3.55 18.58 0.65
N GLY A 32 2.86 17.66 1.32
CA GLY A 32 1.79 17.95 2.28
C GLY A 32 0.52 18.53 1.64
N ASN A 33 0.35 18.31 0.33
CA ASN A 33 -0.64 19.00 -0.50
C ASN A 33 -1.82 18.12 -0.92
N VAL A 34 -1.85 16.86 -0.48
CA VAL A 34 -3.02 15.99 -0.70
C VAL A 34 -4.12 16.36 0.28
N GLY A 35 -5.24 16.85 -0.23
CA GLY A 35 -6.43 17.06 0.56
C GLY A 35 -6.96 15.72 1.10
N ILE A 36 -7.47 15.75 2.33
CA ILE A 36 -8.12 14.57 2.94
C ILE A 36 -9.26 14.04 2.07
N ASP A 37 -9.98 14.94 1.39
CA ASP A 37 -11.05 14.60 0.46
C ASP A 37 -10.52 13.92 -0.81
N ASP A 38 -9.41 14.42 -1.38
CA ASP A 38 -8.77 13.81 -2.56
C ASP A 38 -8.27 12.39 -2.25
N PHE A 39 -7.74 12.18 -1.03
CA PHE A 39 -7.35 10.85 -0.57
C PHE A 39 -8.56 9.92 -0.44
N ALA A 40 -9.65 10.39 0.17
CA ALA A 40 -10.85 9.58 0.35
C ALA A 40 -11.47 9.19 -0.99
N GLU A 41 -11.58 10.13 -1.94
CA GLU A 41 -12.08 9.87 -3.29
C GLU A 41 -11.20 8.86 -4.03
N ALA A 42 -9.87 9.02 -3.95
CA ALA A 42 -8.93 8.08 -4.57
C ALA A 42 -9.03 6.67 -3.93
N ALA A 43 -9.18 6.59 -2.60
CA ALA A 43 -9.35 5.32 -1.92
C ALA A 43 -10.66 4.63 -2.33
N GLU A 44 -11.77 5.38 -2.38
CA GLU A 44 -13.06 4.86 -2.83
C GLU A 44 -12.99 4.36 -4.27
N GLU A 45 -12.42 5.15 -5.19
CA GLU A 45 -12.26 4.78 -6.59
C GLU A 45 -11.40 3.52 -6.72
N VAL A 46 -10.30 3.41 -5.98
CA VAL A 46 -9.46 2.20 -5.99
C VAL A 46 -10.25 0.98 -5.54
N TYR A 47 -11.04 1.08 -4.46
CA TYR A 47 -11.76 -0.07 -3.91
C TYR A 47 -13.02 -0.45 -4.70
N THR A 48 -13.58 0.47 -5.49
CA THR A 48 -14.78 0.23 -6.31
C THR A 48 -14.47 -0.12 -7.78
N SER A 49 -13.37 0.41 -8.34
CA SER A 49 -12.99 0.19 -9.74
C SER A 49 -12.01 -0.98 -9.94
N THR A 50 -11.31 -1.41 -8.90
CA THR A 50 -10.34 -2.53 -8.99
C THR A 50 -10.91 -3.83 -8.41
N VAL A 51 -10.69 -4.94 -9.13
CA VAL A 51 -10.93 -6.28 -8.59
C VAL A 51 -10.02 -6.51 -7.38
N SER A 52 -10.51 -7.23 -6.37
CA SER A 52 -9.81 -7.46 -5.09
C SER A 52 -8.42 -8.11 -5.23
N GLU A 53 -8.18 -8.80 -6.34
CA GLU A 53 -6.92 -9.46 -6.67
C GLU A 53 -5.87 -8.50 -7.26
N ASP A 54 -6.28 -7.34 -7.79
CA ASP A 54 -5.36 -6.29 -8.26
C ASP A 54 -4.88 -5.43 -7.08
N ARG A 55 -4.00 -6.03 -6.28
CA ARG A 55 -3.49 -5.48 -5.02
C ARG A 55 -2.61 -4.24 -5.18
N GLY A 56 -2.14 -3.93 -6.38
CA GLY A 56 -1.12 -2.90 -6.59
C GLY A 56 -1.52 -1.51 -6.09
N LEU A 57 -2.76 -1.08 -6.34
CA LEU A 57 -3.26 0.22 -5.87
C LEU A 57 -3.79 0.15 -4.43
N ARG A 58 -4.47 -0.95 -4.07
CA ARG A 58 -4.96 -1.17 -2.69
C ARG A 58 -3.82 -1.12 -1.68
N ASP A 59 -2.70 -1.77 -1.98
CA ASP A 59 -1.52 -1.78 -1.12
C ASP A 59 -0.88 -0.38 -0.98
N VAL A 60 -1.01 0.51 -1.99
CA VAL A 60 -0.54 1.90 -1.88
C VAL A 60 -1.39 2.68 -0.90
N VAL A 61 -2.73 2.61 -1.02
CA VAL A 61 -3.66 3.29 -0.12
C VAL A 61 -3.50 2.78 1.32
N VAL A 62 -3.30 1.47 1.51
CA VAL A 62 -3.00 0.88 2.83
C VAL A 62 -1.69 1.41 3.41
N LYS A 63 -0.63 1.50 2.61
CA LYS A 63 0.65 2.06 3.05
C LYS A 63 0.54 3.52 3.48
N MET A 64 -0.37 4.30 2.90
CA MET A 64 -0.59 5.67 3.33
C MET A 64 -1.17 5.76 4.74
N ILE A 65 -2.10 4.87 5.08
CA ILE A 65 -2.61 4.78 6.46
C ILE A 65 -1.51 4.36 7.44
N GLU A 66 -0.57 3.52 7.02
CA GLU A 66 0.58 3.19 7.86
C GLU A 66 1.54 4.37 8.03
N GLN A 67 1.80 5.13 6.98
CA GLN A 67 2.67 6.32 7.02
C GLN A 67 2.06 7.46 7.83
N ASP A 68 0.74 7.64 7.75
CA ASP A 68 0.00 8.64 8.51
C ASP A 68 -1.31 8.05 9.05
N ILE A 69 -1.22 7.51 10.26
CA ILE A 69 -2.37 6.91 10.94
C ILE A 69 -3.45 7.95 11.30
N LEU A 70 -3.10 9.25 11.32
CA LEU A 70 -4.04 10.33 11.64
C LEU A 70 -5.08 10.54 10.53
N LEU A 71 -4.85 10.00 9.33
CA LEU A 71 -5.87 9.95 8.27
C LEU A 71 -7.16 9.27 8.74
N LEU A 72 -7.07 8.37 9.71
CA LEU A 72 -8.22 7.68 10.31
C LEU A 72 -9.09 8.58 11.20
N ASP A 73 -8.60 9.74 11.63
CA ASP A 73 -9.38 10.70 12.43
C ASP A 73 -10.43 11.44 11.59
N HIS A 74 -10.28 11.41 10.27
CA HIS A 74 -11.20 12.05 9.34
C HIS A 74 -12.41 11.17 9.02
N VAL A 75 -13.61 11.75 9.17
CA VAL A 75 -14.88 11.06 8.92
C VAL A 75 -14.93 10.50 7.49
N VAL A 76 -14.53 11.29 6.49
CA VAL A 76 -14.59 10.89 5.08
C VAL A 76 -13.79 9.61 4.80
N VAL A 77 -12.59 9.47 5.39
CA VAL A 77 -11.78 8.25 5.29
C VAL A 77 -12.48 7.07 5.96
N ARG A 78 -13.09 7.28 7.14
CA ARG A 78 -13.83 6.23 7.84
C ARG A 78 -15.09 5.78 7.10
N GLU A 79 -15.76 6.68 6.37
CA GLU A 79 -16.91 6.32 5.54
C GLU A 79 -16.49 5.41 4.38
N VAL A 80 -15.39 5.72 3.68
CA VAL A 80 -14.83 4.84 2.65
C VAL A 80 -14.45 3.48 3.22
N MET A 81 -13.85 3.45 4.42
CA MET A 81 -13.51 2.21 5.12
C MET A 81 -14.72 1.35 5.52
N ARG A 82 -15.87 1.98 5.80
CA ARG A 82 -17.12 1.26 6.11
C ARG A 82 -17.81 0.72 4.87
N ALA A 83 -17.67 1.42 3.74
CA ALA A 83 -18.32 1.07 2.49
C ALA A 83 -17.56 0.01 1.68
N THR A 84 -16.29 -0.28 2.03
CA THR A 84 -15.39 -1.11 1.22
C THR A 84 -14.58 -2.09 2.07
N ASP A 85 -13.83 -3.00 1.44
CA ASP A 85 -12.87 -3.89 2.12
C ASP A 85 -11.60 -3.18 2.62
N PHE A 86 -11.53 -1.85 2.52
CA PHE A 86 -10.33 -1.09 2.86
C PHE A 86 -9.90 -1.27 4.32
N ALA A 87 -10.85 -1.24 5.27
CA ALA A 87 -10.55 -1.48 6.67
C ALA A 87 -9.94 -2.87 6.92
N LEU A 88 -10.42 -3.89 6.18
CA LEU A 88 -9.92 -5.25 6.30
C LEU A 88 -8.47 -5.35 5.82
N ASP A 89 -8.15 -4.73 4.68
CA ASP A 89 -6.79 -4.71 4.16
C ASP A 89 -5.81 -3.99 5.10
N VAL A 90 -6.21 -2.85 5.69
CA VAL A 90 -5.40 -2.14 6.69
C VAL A 90 -5.15 -3.02 7.92
N LEU A 91 -6.20 -3.67 8.44
CA LEU A 91 -6.09 -4.59 9.59
C LEU A 91 -5.14 -5.75 9.29
N LEU A 92 -5.28 -6.38 8.12
CA LEU A 92 -4.44 -7.49 7.70
C LEU A 92 -2.98 -7.05 7.56
N TYR A 93 -2.73 -5.89 6.94
CA TYR A 93 -1.38 -5.34 6.80
C TYR A 93 -0.72 -5.09 8.17
N MET A 94 -1.41 -4.38 9.07
CA MET A 94 -0.89 -4.12 10.41
C MET A 94 -0.64 -5.41 11.21
N SER A 95 -1.53 -6.39 11.11
CA SER A 95 -1.36 -7.68 11.80
C SER A 95 -0.11 -8.44 11.32
N GLN A 96 0.18 -8.37 10.02
CA GLN A 96 1.37 -9.00 9.44
C GLN A 96 2.63 -8.28 9.89
N GLU A 97 2.63 -6.95 9.91
CA GLU A 97 3.76 -6.14 10.36
C GLU A 97 4.09 -6.40 11.84
N MET A 98 3.07 -6.45 12.71
CA MET A 98 3.25 -6.80 14.12
C MET A 98 3.84 -8.20 14.29
N ARG A 99 3.37 -9.18 13.49
CA ARG A 99 3.88 -10.55 13.53
C ARG A 99 5.33 -10.65 13.02
N SER A 100 5.69 -9.85 12.02
CA SER A 100 7.07 -9.77 11.51
C SER A 100 8.02 -9.18 12.55
N ARG A 101 7.61 -8.11 13.25
CA ARG A 101 8.39 -7.51 14.35
C ARG A 101 8.56 -8.46 15.54
N ALA A 102 7.50 -9.17 15.93
CA ALA A 102 7.56 -10.14 17.02
C ALA A 102 8.55 -11.27 16.73
N ARG A 103 8.51 -11.83 15.51
CA ARG A 103 9.45 -12.89 15.08
C ARG A 103 10.91 -12.44 15.05
N PHE A 104 11.17 -11.16 14.77
CA PHE A 104 12.53 -10.62 14.82
C PHE A 104 13.06 -10.53 16.27
N LYS A 105 12.20 -10.15 17.22
CA LYS A 105 12.57 -9.99 18.63
C LYS A 105 12.83 -11.33 19.34
N ASP A 106 12.18 -12.40 18.89
CA ASP A 106 12.37 -13.75 19.42
C ASP A 106 13.54 -14.51 18.76
N SER A 107 14.24 -13.90 17.80
CA SER A 107 15.47 -14.48 17.25
C SER A 107 16.54 -14.45 18.34
N PRO A 108 17.12 -15.60 18.74
CA PRO A 108 18.18 -15.61 19.73
C PRO A 108 19.30 -14.72 19.23
N GLU A 109 19.67 -13.72 20.03
CA GLU A 109 20.88 -12.93 19.80
C GLU A 109 21.99 -13.92 19.49
N THR A 110 22.58 -13.81 18.31
CA THR A 110 23.78 -14.59 17.98
C THR A 110 24.82 -14.16 19.01
N VAL A 111 24.97 -14.96 20.06
CA VAL A 111 26.06 -14.83 21.02
C VAL A 111 27.32 -14.99 20.19
N SER A 112 27.92 -13.86 19.83
CA SER A 112 29.28 -13.81 19.34
C SER A 112 30.15 -14.30 20.49
N LEU A 113 30.34 -15.62 20.58
CA LEU A 113 31.38 -16.23 21.38
C LEU A 113 32.69 -15.78 20.75
N GLY A 114 33.20 -14.66 21.27
CA GLY A 114 34.58 -14.26 21.08
C GLY A 114 35.48 -15.38 21.57
N VAL A 115 35.96 -16.19 20.63
CA VAL A 115 37.14 -17.01 20.84
C VAL A 115 38.32 -16.03 20.89
N TRP A 116 38.66 -15.60 22.11
CA TRP A 116 39.97 -15.03 22.42
C TRP A 116 40.79 -16.11 23.12
N GLY A 117 42.03 -16.24 22.66
CA GLY A 117 42.83 -17.44 22.80
C GLY A 117 43.50 -17.68 24.14
N SER A 118 44.19 -18.82 24.17
CA SER A 118 45.51 -19.05 24.77
C SER A 118 46.11 -20.28 24.10
#